data_AF-A0A7W1SQQ1-F1
#
_entry.id   AF-A0A7W1SQQ1-F1
#
_cell.length_a   1.000
_cell.length_b   1.000
_cell.length_c   1.000
_cell.angle_alpha   90.00
_cell.angle_beta   90.00
_cell.angle_gamma   90.00
#
_symmetry.space_group_name_H-M   'P 1'
#
loop_
_entity.id
_entity.type
_entity.pdbx_description
1 polymer ?
#
loop_
_entity_poly.entity_id
_entity_poly.type
_entity_poly.pdbx_seq_one_letter_code
_entity_poly.pdbx_strand_id
1 'polypeptide(L)'
;MNSKAISILSYVIMGISVVLAVLFYIGAANTEVGEEAQNPFIQPIMVWCYGLAIAAVATTIIFPLVNIFKNPKGAKTVLVGIGILVLVAGISFAMAGNEVLESYRSYNTTPAQSQMVSTGLILFYLLAAGAVIAAVYSEVSKIFK
;
A
#
# COMPACT_ATOMS: atom_id res chain seq x y z
N MET A 1 24.70 -3.46 -2.28
CA MET A 1 24.22 -4.50 -3.20
C MET A 1 24.60 -4.10 -4.62
N ASN A 2 25.04 -5.04 -5.45
CA ASN A 2 25.28 -4.81 -6.87
C ASN A 2 23.95 -4.42 -7.55
N SER A 3 23.93 -3.40 -8.41
CA SER A 3 22.72 -2.90 -9.08
C SER A 3 21.97 -3.99 -9.85
N LYS A 4 22.71 -4.98 -10.35
CA LYS A 4 22.16 -6.16 -11.02
C LYS A 4 21.34 -7.06 -10.08
N ALA A 5 21.79 -7.25 -8.84
CA ALA A 5 21.11 -8.10 -7.88
C ALA A 5 19.77 -7.51 -7.40
N ILE A 6 19.71 -6.19 -7.21
CA ILE A 6 18.46 -5.48 -6.88
C ILE A 6 17.46 -5.62 -8.04
N SER A 7 17.93 -5.38 -9.27
CA SER A 7 17.08 -5.44 -10.45
C SER A 7 16.52 -6.85 -10.66
N ILE A 8 17.35 -7.89 -10.54
CA ILE A 8 16.91 -9.29 -10.64
C ILE A 8 15.87 -9.62 -9.57
N LEU A 9 16.11 -9.21 -8.32
CA LEU A 9 15.15 -9.43 -7.23
C LEU A 9 13.79 -8.79 -7.53
N SER A 10 13.78 -7.53 -8.00
CA SER A 10 12.55 -6.83 -8.37
C SER A 10 11.80 -7.53 -9.50
N TYR A 11 12.50 -8.00 -10.53
CA TYR A 11 11.86 -8.75 -11.63
C TYR A 11 11.30 -10.09 -11.17
N VAL A 12 11.98 -10.79 -10.26
CA VAL A 12 11.47 -12.04 -9.67
C VAL A 12 10.20 -11.78 -8.86
N ILE A 13 10.20 -10.77 -7.99
CA ILE A 13 9.01 -10.39 -7.20
C ILE A 13 7.85 -10.03 -8.14
N MET A 14 8.11 -9.24 -9.18
CA MET A 14 7.10 -8.86 -10.17
C MET A 14 6.58 -10.09 -10.94
N GLY A 15 7.46 -10.98 -11.38
CA GLY A 15 7.10 -12.21 -12.08
C GLY A 15 6.19 -13.11 -11.23
N ILE A 16 6.54 -13.33 -9.96
CA ILE A 16 5.71 -14.11 -9.03
C ILE A 16 4.33 -13.44 -8.85
N SER A 17 4.28 -12.13 -8.65
CA SER A 17 3.02 -11.40 -8.49
C SER A 17 2.12 -11.51 -9.73
N VAL A 18 2.69 -11.39 -10.94
CA VAL A 18 1.93 -11.54 -12.19
C VAL A 18 1.40 -12.95 -12.34
N VAL A 19 2.24 -13.97 -12.07
CA VAL A 19 1.81 -15.38 -12.14
C VAL A 19 0.67 -15.65 -11.16
N LEU A 20 0.80 -15.22 -9.90
CA LEU A 20 -0.25 -15.41 -8.90
C LEU A 20 -1.55 -14.67 -9.25
N ALA A 21 -1.46 -13.47 -9.82
CA ALA A 21 -2.63 -12.72 -10.28
C ALA A 21 -3.34 -13.45 -11.43
N VAL A 22 -2.60 -13.94 -12.42
CA VAL A 22 -3.16 -14.72 -13.54
C VAL A 22 -3.81 -16.01 -13.01
N LEU A 23 -3.14 -16.73 -12.11
CA LEU A 23 -3.70 -17.93 -11.48
C LEU A 23 -4.96 -17.62 -10.69
N PHE A 24 -5.01 -16.52 -9.95
CA PHE A 24 -6.22 -16.07 -9.25
C PHE A 24 -7.39 -15.87 -10.21
N TYR A 25 -7.18 -15.15 -11.32
CA TYR A 25 -8.24 -14.93 -12.32
C TYR A 25 -8.65 -16.22 -13.04
N ILE A 26 -7.71 -17.11 -13.35
CA ILE A 26 -8.02 -18.43 -13.91
C ILE A 26 -8.86 -19.22 -12.90
N GLY A 27 -8.46 -19.27 -11.63
CA GLY A 27 -9.24 -19.92 -10.57
C GLY A 27 -10.65 -19.36 -10.47
N ALA A 28 -10.79 -18.03 -10.51
CA ALA A 28 -12.08 -17.36 -10.41
C ALA A 28 -12.99 -17.66 -11.61
N ALA A 29 -12.43 -17.77 -12.82
CA ALA A 29 -13.17 -18.13 -14.02
C ALA A 29 -13.62 -19.61 -14.04
N ASN A 30 -12.96 -20.48 -13.27
CA ASN A 30 -13.27 -21.90 -13.18
C ASN A 30 -14.12 -22.26 -11.94
N THR A 31 -14.39 -21.30 -11.05
CA THR A 31 -15.31 -21.48 -9.91
C THR A 31 -16.73 -21.09 -10.30
N GLU A 32 -17.73 -21.80 -9.81
CA GLU A 32 -19.13 -21.43 -10.03
C GLU A 32 -19.45 -20.07 -9.40
N VAL A 33 -20.33 -19.31 -10.05
CA VAL A 33 -20.77 -18.00 -9.57
C VAL A 33 -21.49 -18.19 -8.23
N GLY A 34 -20.90 -17.65 -7.16
CA GLY A 34 -21.38 -17.84 -5.79
C GLY A 34 -20.44 -18.69 -4.91
N GLU A 35 -19.47 -19.39 -5.51
CA GLU A 35 -18.47 -20.20 -4.81
C GLU A 35 -17.03 -19.67 -4.96
N GLU A 36 -16.86 -18.40 -5.33
CA GLU A 36 -15.53 -17.80 -5.55
C GLU A 36 -14.58 -17.94 -4.35
N ALA A 37 -15.14 -18.05 -3.13
CA ALA A 37 -14.38 -18.33 -1.91
C ALA A 37 -13.64 -19.68 -1.93
N GLN A 38 -14.03 -20.62 -2.80
CA GLN A 38 -13.36 -21.91 -3.02
C GLN A 38 -12.20 -21.82 -4.03
N ASN A 39 -11.92 -20.65 -4.61
CA ASN A 39 -10.81 -20.49 -5.53
C ASN A 39 -9.48 -20.87 -4.84
N PRO A 40 -8.76 -21.91 -5.32
CA PRO A 40 -7.57 -22.43 -4.66
C PRO A 40 -6.42 -21.44 -4.62
N PHE A 41 -6.47 -20.37 -5.42
CA PHE A 41 -5.43 -19.36 -5.51
C PHE A 41 -5.66 -18.14 -4.59
N ILE A 42 -6.79 -18.06 -3.86
CA ILE A 42 -7.04 -17.01 -2.86
C ILE A 42 -6.00 -17.07 -1.73
N GLN A 43 -5.73 -18.25 -1.16
CA GLN A 43 -4.80 -18.35 -0.04
C GLN A 43 -3.35 -18.01 -0.46
N PRO A 44 -2.80 -18.57 -1.55
CA PRO A 44 -1.46 -18.22 -2.00
C PRO A 44 -1.26 -16.74 -2.30
N ILE A 45 -2.20 -16.09 -3.00
CA ILE A 45 -2.09 -14.67 -3.32
C ILE A 45 -2.18 -13.80 -2.06
N MET A 46 -3.04 -14.15 -1.11
CA MET A 46 -3.17 -13.42 0.15
C MET A 46 -1.90 -13.54 1.02
N VAL A 47 -1.34 -14.75 1.16
CA VAL A 47 -0.08 -14.96 1.89
C VAL A 47 1.07 -14.18 1.24
N TRP A 48 1.15 -14.19 -0.09
CA TRP A 48 2.15 -13.41 -0.82
C TRP A 48 2.00 -11.91 -0.58
N CYS A 49 0.78 -11.38 -0.68
CA CYS A 49 0.46 -9.98 -0.38
C CYS A 49 0.84 -9.59 1.06
N TYR A 50 0.49 -10.41 2.05
CA TYR A 50 0.89 -10.15 3.44
C TYR A 50 2.40 -10.16 3.61
N GLY A 51 3.12 -11.09 2.97
CA GLY A 51 4.58 -11.13 2.99
C GLY A 51 5.21 -9.86 2.42
N LEU A 52 4.73 -9.40 1.26
CA LEU A 52 5.19 -8.15 0.63
C LEU A 52 4.85 -6.92 1.49
N ALA A 53 3.66 -6.87 2.07
CA ALA A 53 3.24 -5.78 2.94
C ALA A 53 4.13 -5.67 4.18
N ILE A 54 4.43 -6.80 4.84
CA ILE A 54 5.34 -6.85 6.00
C ILE A 54 6.74 -6.39 5.60
N ALA A 55 7.27 -6.86 4.46
CA ALA A 55 8.58 -6.44 3.97
C ALA A 55 8.62 -4.94 3.66
N ALA A 56 7.55 -4.40 3.07
CA ALA A 56 7.43 -2.97 2.78
C ALA A 56 7.39 -2.14 4.06
N VAL A 57 6.60 -2.53 5.06
CA VAL A 57 6.54 -1.85 6.36
C VAL A 57 7.90 -1.92 7.06
N ALA A 58 8.53 -3.10 7.12
CA ALA A 58 9.83 -3.29 7.76
C ALA A 58 10.89 -2.39 7.12
N THR A 59 11.00 -2.38 5.79
CA THR A 59 11.95 -1.51 5.09
C THR A 59 11.61 -0.03 5.29
N THR A 60 10.34 0.37 5.19
CA THR A 60 9.90 1.76 5.40
C THR A 60 10.24 2.29 6.80
N ILE A 61 10.31 1.44 7.83
CA ILE A 61 10.72 1.84 9.18
C ILE A 61 12.24 1.78 9.35
N ILE A 62 12.88 0.69 8.91
CA ILE A 62 14.32 0.46 9.12
C ILE A 62 15.15 1.51 8.37
N PHE A 63 14.80 1.85 7.13
CA PHE A 63 15.59 2.77 6.30
C PHE A 63 15.69 4.18 6.91
N PRO A 64 14.57 4.85 7.28
CA PRO A 64 14.62 6.14 7.95
C PRO A 64 15.39 6.10 9.28
N LEU A 65 15.19 5.06 10.10
CA LEU A 65 15.90 4.92 11.38
C LEU A 65 17.41 4.84 11.17
N VAL A 66 17.87 3.95 10.29
CA VAL A 66 19.29 3.82 9.95
C VAL A 66 19.85 5.14 9.39
N ASN A 67 19.06 5.86 8.58
CA ASN A 67 19.50 7.14 8.01
C ASN A 67 19.61 8.24 9.07
N ILE A 68 18.72 8.29 10.06
CA ILE A 68 18.78 9.22 11.19
C ILE A 68 20.06 9.00 12.01
N PHE A 69 20.41 7.74 12.31
CA PHE A 69 21.64 7.43 13.05
C PHE A 69 22.92 7.77 12.29
N LYS A 70 22.92 7.61 10.96
CA LYS A 70 24.08 7.93 10.11
C LYS A 70 24.21 9.42 9.81
N ASN A 71 23.11 10.15 9.70
CA ASN A 71 23.08 11.56 9.29
C ASN A 71 22.10 12.38 10.15
N PRO A 72 22.45 12.73 11.40
CA PRO A 72 21.55 13.40 12.33
C PRO A 72 21.10 14.80 11.85
N LYS A 73 21.85 15.45 10.96
CA LYS A 73 21.46 16.74 10.37
C LYS A 73 20.19 16.64 9.49
N GLY A 74 19.97 15.51 8.83
CA GLY A 74 18.78 15.25 8.00
C GLY A 74 17.57 14.76 8.80
N ALA A 75 17.75 14.42 10.08
CA ALA A 75 16.71 13.82 10.90
C ALA A 75 15.49 14.73 11.09
N LYS A 76 15.69 16.05 11.15
CA LYS A 76 14.59 17.03 11.29
C LYS A 76 13.61 16.95 10.13
N THR A 77 14.12 16.88 8.90
CA THR A 77 13.29 16.79 7.69
C THR A 77 12.50 15.48 7.65
N VAL A 78 13.13 14.36 8.06
CA VAL A 78 12.46 13.06 8.17
C VAL A 78 11.35 13.11 9.22
N LEU A 79 11.61 13.69 10.41
CA LEU A 79 10.62 13.83 11.48
C LEU A 79 9.42 14.67 11.02
N VAL A 80 9.66 15.78 10.33
CA VAL A 80 8.59 16.62 9.78
C VAL A 80 7.75 15.84 8.76
N GLY A 81 8.39 15.08 7.87
CA GLY A 81 7.69 14.22 6.92
C GLY A 81 6.80 13.17 7.60
N ILE A 82 7.31 12.49 8.62
CA ILE A 82 6.53 11.52 9.43
C ILE A 82 5.37 12.23 10.14
N GLY A 83 5.61 13.40 10.74
CA GLY A 83 4.57 14.16 11.43
C GLY A 83 3.42 14.56 10.51
N ILE A 84 3.73 15.02 9.30
CA ILE A 84 2.72 15.34 8.27
C ILE A 84 1.95 14.07 7.88
N LEU A 85 2.65 12.94 7.67
CA LEU A 85 2.02 11.68 7.28
C LEU A 85 1.06 11.17 8.36
N VAL A 86 1.45 11.23 9.63
CA VAL A 86 0.59 10.89 10.78
C VAL A 86 -0.62 11.81 10.86
N LEU A 87 -0.44 13.12 10.63
CA LEU A 87 -1.53 14.08 10.63
C LEU A 87 -2.56 13.78 9.53
N VAL A 88 -2.10 13.50 8.31
CA VAL A 88 -2.99 13.14 7.19
C VAL A 88 -3.67 11.78 7.44
N ALA A 89 -2.96 10.81 8.02
CA ALA A 89 -3.54 9.53 8.42
C ALA A 89 -4.64 9.71 9.49
N GLY A 90 -4.42 10.59 10.46
CA GLY A 90 -5.43 10.93 11.48
C GLY A 90 -6.69 11.57 10.88
N ILE A 91 -6.53 12.51 9.95
CA ILE A 91 -7.65 13.10 9.20
C ILE A 91 -8.39 12.02 8.40
N SER A 92 -7.64 11.14 7.73
CA SER A 92 -8.21 10.06 6.93
C SER A 92 -9.03 9.10 7.79
N PHE A 93 -8.53 8.76 8.99
CA PHE A 93 -9.23 7.91 9.94
C PHE A 93 -10.50 8.57 10.48
N ALA A 94 -10.45 9.88 10.78
CA ALA A 94 -11.61 10.64 11.23
C ALA A 94 -12.72 10.75 10.17
N MET A 95 -12.35 10.76 8.88
CA MET A 95 -13.27 10.76 7.76
C MET A 95 -13.75 9.35 7.35
N ALA A 96 -13.08 8.29 7.82
CA ALA A 96 -13.36 6.94 7.39
C ALA A 96 -14.68 6.41 7.98
N GLY A 97 -15.60 6.04 7.09
CA GLY A 97 -16.81 5.31 7.45
C GLY A 97 -16.50 3.87 7.85
N ASN A 98 -17.32 3.32 8.75
CA ASN A 98 -17.25 1.94 9.24
C ASN A 98 -18.35 1.03 8.64
N GLU A 99 -19.00 1.48 7.57
CA GLU A 99 -20.10 0.79 6.94
C GLU A 99 -19.67 -0.58 6.40
N VAL A 100 -20.39 -1.64 6.74
CA VAL A 100 -20.20 -2.97 6.17
C VAL A 100 -21.28 -3.16 5.12
N LEU A 101 -20.90 -3.03 3.85
CA LEU A 101 -21.81 -3.21 2.72
C LEU A 101 -22.36 -4.65 2.71
N GLU A 102 -23.59 -4.83 2.23
CA GLU A 102 -24.26 -6.15 2.15
C GLU A 102 -23.39 -7.18 1.40
N SER A 103 -22.67 -6.74 0.37
CA SER A 103 -21.73 -7.57 -0.41
C SER A 103 -20.55 -8.11 0.39
N TYR A 104 -20.24 -7.51 1.56
CA TYR A 104 -19.16 -7.93 2.44
C TYR A 104 -19.62 -8.81 3.60
N ARG A 105 -20.95 -8.99 3.76
CA ARG A 105 -21.53 -9.74 4.88
C ARG A 105 -21.16 -11.24 4.82
N SER A 106 -21.01 -11.78 3.60
CA SER A 106 -20.51 -13.14 3.35
C SER A 106 -19.06 -13.36 3.79
N TYR A 107 -18.26 -12.30 3.93
CA TYR A 107 -16.86 -12.35 4.32
C TYR A 107 -16.62 -12.11 5.83
N ASN A 108 -17.68 -12.09 6.66
CA ASN A 108 -17.58 -11.82 8.11
C ASN A 108 -16.74 -10.56 8.44
N THR A 109 -16.85 -9.52 7.61
CA THR A 109 -16.10 -8.27 7.83
C THR A 109 -16.68 -7.50 9.01
N THR A 110 -15.85 -7.17 9.99
CA THR A 110 -16.25 -6.34 11.13
C THR A 110 -16.28 -4.85 10.75
N PRO A 111 -17.10 -4.01 11.43
CA PRO A 111 -17.10 -2.57 11.20
C PRO A 111 -15.70 -1.94 11.38
N ALA A 112 -14.89 -2.46 12.30
CA ALA A 112 -13.52 -2.01 12.53
C ALA A 112 -12.61 -2.30 11.32
N GLN A 113 -12.69 -3.50 10.74
CA GLN A 113 -11.93 -3.85 9.53
C GLN A 113 -12.36 -2.99 8.34
N SER A 114 -13.67 -2.76 8.17
CA SER A 114 -14.17 -1.87 7.12
C SER A 114 -13.62 -0.44 7.29
N GLN A 115 -13.65 0.09 8.51
CA GLN A 115 -13.11 1.42 8.81
C GLN A 115 -11.61 1.53 8.50
N MET A 116 -10.82 0.50 8.80
CA MET A 116 -9.39 0.50 8.48
C MET A 116 -9.14 0.52 6.97
N VAL A 117 -9.93 -0.24 6.20
CA VAL A 117 -9.84 -0.24 4.73
C VAL A 117 -10.23 1.13 4.18
N SER A 118 -11.36 1.70 4.64
CA SER A 118 -11.81 3.05 4.28
C SER A 118 -10.75 4.11 4.60
N THR A 119 -10.10 4.01 5.76
CA THR A 119 -8.99 4.91 6.15
C THR A 119 -7.84 4.82 5.17
N GLY A 120 -7.43 3.60 4.79
CA GLY A 120 -6.35 3.39 3.83
C GLY A 120 -6.66 3.98 2.45
N LEU A 121 -7.90 3.83 1.97
CA LEU A 121 -8.37 4.41 0.72
C LEU A 121 -8.35 5.94 0.75
N ILE A 122 -8.94 6.56 1.78
CA ILE A 122 -8.96 8.03 1.92
C ILE A 122 -7.52 8.57 2.01
N LEU A 123 -6.67 7.93 2.81
CA LEU A 123 -5.26 8.31 2.94
C LEU A 123 -4.54 8.23 1.60
N PHE A 124 -4.73 7.14 0.85
CA PHE A 124 -4.15 6.99 -0.48
C PHE A 124 -4.59 8.10 -1.43
N TYR A 125 -5.90 8.41 -1.49
CA TYR A 125 -6.41 9.46 -2.37
C TYR A 125 -5.92 10.86 -2.00
N LEU A 126 -5.84 11.18 -0.70
CA LEU A 126 -5.29 12.45 -0.24
C LEU A 126 -3.81 12.60 -0.62
N LEU A 127 -3.01 11.55 -0.39
CA LEU A 127 -1.60 11.56 -0.76
C LEU A 127 -1.38 11.59 -2.27
N ALA A 128 -2.19 10.85 -3.04
CA ALA A 128 -2.12 10.85 -4.50
C ALA A 128 -2.48 12.22 -5.08
N ALA A 129 -3.57 12.85 -4.62
CA ALA A 129 -3.94 14.20 -5.03
C ALA A 129 -2.86 15.22 -4.63
N GLY A 130 -2.34 15.14 -3.40
CA GLY A 130 -1.23 15.98 -2.94
C GLY A 130 0.03 15.81 -3.78
N ALA A 131 0.37 14.58 -4.18
CA ALA A 131 1.52 14.30 -5.03
C ALA A 131 1.34 14.89 -6.44
N VAL A 132 0.16 14.77 -7.05
CA VAL A 132 -0.14 15.38 -8.35
C VAL A 132 -0.03 16.90 -8.27
N ILE A 133 -0.64 17.53 -7.27
CA ILE A 133 -0.56 18.99 -7.06
C ILE A 133 0.90 19.43 -6.88
N ALA A 134 1.66 18.73 -6.05
CA ALA A 134 3.07 19.03 -5.81
C ALA A 134 3.92 18.89 -7.08
N ALA A 135 3.65 17.85 -7.89
CA ALA A 135 4.34 17.64 -9.16
C ALA A 135 4.04 18.78 -10.16
N VAL A 136 2.77 19.16 -10.32
CA VAL A 136 2.37 20.29 -11.18
C VAL A 136 2.99 21.60 -10.70
N TYR A 137 2.91 21.88 -9.39
CA TYR A 137 3.52 23.09 -8.81
C TYR A 137 5.04 23.13 -9.02
N SER A 138 5.72 22.00 -8.88
CA SER A 138 7.16 21.87 -9.13
C SER A 138 7.53 22.25 -10.56
N GLU A 139 6.76 21.80 -11.56
CA GLU A 139 7.02 22.16 -12.96
C GLU A 139 6.66 23.61 -13.28
N VAL A 140 5.53 24.10 -12.79
CA VAL A 140 5.09 25.48 -13.02
C VAL A 140 6.03 26.48 -12.36
N SER A 141 6.44 26.24 -11.12
CA SER A 141 7.34 27.14 -10.38
C SER A 141 8.71 27.29 -11.02
N LYS A 142 9.22 26.27 -11.74
CA LYS A 142 10.46 26.34 -12.52
C LYS A 142 10.37 27.26 -13.74
N ILE A 143 9.18 27.48 -14.29
CA ILE A 143 8.98 28.37 -15.44
C ILE A 143 9.02 29.83 -15.00
N PHE A 144 8.59 30.10 -13.75
CA PHE A 144 8.56 31.44 -13.17
C PHE A 144 9.82 31.81 -12.37
N LYS A 145 10.83 30.93 -12.35
CA LYS A 145 12.11 31.13 -11.65
C LYS A 145 13.26 31.03 -12.63
#